data_AF-A0A2M6Y806-F1
#
_entry.id   AF-A0A2M6Y806-F1
#
_cell.length_a   1.000
_cell.length_b   1.000
_cell.length_c   1.000
_cell.angle_alpha   90.00
_cell.angle_beta   90.00
_cell.angle_gamma   90.00
#
_symmetry.space_group_name_H-M   'P 1'
#
loop_
_entity.id
_entity.type
_entity.pdbx_description
1 polymer ?
#
loop_
_entity_poly.entity_id
_entity_poly.type
_entity_poly.pdbx_seq_one_letter_code
_entity_poly.pdbx_strand_id
1 'polypeptide(L)'
;SAFIVPKGTPGFRVVERIPCIGLRGHQDEEVELKDCRIPKGNLIGEEGKGLKYALSTLDRTRTSLTGGFIGLARAALEEAVKFARARKAFGQPIADFQAISFP
;
A
#
# COMPACT_ATOMS: atom_id res chain seq x y z
N SER A 1 22.14 -9.55 2.79
CA SER A 1 22.26 -9.49 1.31
C SER A 1 20.89 -9.34 0.68
N ALA A 2 20.79 -9.09 -0.62
CA ALA A 2 19.52 -9.04 -1.35
C ALA A 2 19.62 -9.95 -2.59
N PHE A 3 18.55 -10.67 -2.91
CA PHE A 3 18.57 -11.69 -3.95
C PHE A 3 17.33 -11.65 -4.83
N ILE A 4 17.51 -11.97 -6.11
CA ILE A 4 16.41 -12.25 -7.04
C ILE A 4 16.03 -13.73 -6.88
N VAL A 5 14.78 -14.02 -6.51
CA VAL A 5 14.24 -15.38 -6.44
C VAL A 5 13.08 -15.50 -7.42
N PRO A 6 13.26 -16.14 -8.58
CA PRO A 6 12.19 -16.31 -9.56
C PRO A 6 11.01 -17.13 -9.02
N LYS A 7 9.78 -16.76 -9.45
CA LYS A 7 8.59 -17.59 -9.21
C LYS A 7 8.77 -18.93 -9.94
N GLY A 8 8.75 -20.03 -9.18
CA GLY A 8 9.01 -21.38 -9.68
C GLY A 8 10.37 -21.96 -9.27
N THR A 9 11.21 -21.21 -8.56
CA THR A 9 12.38 -21.80 -7.88
C THR A 9 11.90 -22.94 -6.97
N PRO A 10 12.46 -24.17 -7.07
CA PRO A 10 12.10 -25.25 -6.17
C PRO A 10 12.25 -24.81 -4.71
N GLY A 11 11.19 -25.00 -3.92
CA GLY A 11 11.14 -24.55 -2.53
C GLY A 11 10.54 -23.15 -2.31
N PHE A 12 10.29 -22.39 -3.37
CA PHE A 12 9.51 -21.14 -3.31
C PHE A 12 8.03 -21.49 -3.33
N ARG A 13 7.27 -20.97 -2.36
CA ARG A 13 5.82 -21.16 -2.32
C ARG A 13 5.12 -19.92 -1.77
N VAL A 14 3.97 -19.59 -2.37
CA VAL A 14 2.97 -18.72 -1.72
C VAL A 14 2.17 -19.59 -0.76
N VAL A 15 2.23 -19.29 0.54
CA VAL A 15 1.61 -20.09 1.60
C VAL A 15 0.11 -19.83 1.62
N GLU A 16 -0.26 -18.58 1.83
CA GLU A 16 -1.65 -18.13 1.85
C GLU A 16 -1.75 -16.63 1.57
N ARG A 17 -2.97 -16.18 1.23
CA ARG A 17 -3.29 -14.77 1.10
C ARG A 17 -3.73 -14.22 2.45
N ILE A 18 -3.15 -13.08 2.84
CA ILE A 18 -3.46 -12.42 4.10
C ILE A 18 -4.75 -11.57 3.93
N PRO A 19 -5.77 -11.79 4.77
CA PRO A 19 -6.98 -10.97 4.74
C PRO A 19 -6.72 -9.60 5.37
N CYS A 20 -6.82 -8.55 4.55
CA CYS A 20 -6.66 -7.16 4.98
C CYS A 20 -8.03 -6.48 5.21
N ILE A 21 -8.14 -5.60 6.22
CA ILE A 21 -9.36 -4.83 6.53
C ILE A 21 -9.74 -3.81 5.44
N GLY A 22 -8.77 -3.43 4.61
CA GLY A 22 -8.91 -2.48 3.51
C GLY A 22 -8.01 -2.88 2.34
N LEU A 23 -7.91 -2.01 1.34
CA LEU A 23 -7.06 -2.23 0.14
C LEU A 23 -7.28 -3.62 -0.50
N ARG A 24 -8.53 -4.10 -0.59
CA ARG A 24 -8.85 -5.47 -1.06
C ARG A 24 -8.34 -5.82 -2.47
N GLY A 25 -7.98 -4.81 -3.26
CA GLY A 25 -7.31 -4.99 -4.56
C GLY A 25 -5.82 -5.33 -4.47
N HIS A 26 -5.18 -5.14 -3.31
CA HIS A 26 -3.82 -5.60 -3.06
C HIS A 26 -3.79 -7.11 -2.76
N GLN A 27 -2.72 -7.73 -3.23
CA GLN A 27 -2.39 -9.12 -2.97
C GLN A 27 -1.28 -9.16 -1.92
N ASP A 28 -1.69 -9.17 -0.66
CA ASP A 28 -0.79 -9.44 0.46
C ASP A 28 -0.77 -10.95 0.69
N GLU A 29 0.42 -11.54 0.62
CA GLU A 29 0.59 -13.00 0.67
C GLU A 29 1.79 -13.35 1.53
N GLU A 30 1.68 -14.44 2.29
CA GLU A 30 2.83 -15.05 2.94
C GLU A 30 3.62 -15.87 1.92
N VAL A 31 4.94 -15.67 1.90
CA VAL A 31 5.85 -16.38 1.00
C VAL A 31 6.83 -17.20 1.83
N GLU A 32 6.90 -18.50 1.53
CA GLU A 32 7.86 -19.43 2.08
C GLU A 32 9.03 -19.62 1.10
N LEU A 33 10.25 -19.59 1.64
CA LEU A 33 11.50 -19.85 0.94
C LEU A 33 12.21 -21.04 1.60
N LYS A 34 11.85 -22.27 1.22
CA LYS A 34 12.39 -23.49 1.81
C LYS A 34 13.44 -24.12 0.90
N ASP A 35 14.71 -24.11 1.30
CA ASP A 35 15.82 -24.70 0.54
C ASP A 35 15.93 -24.21 -0.92
N CYS A 36 15.51 -22.98 -1.19
CA CYS A 36 15.56 -22.36 -2.52
C CYS A 36 17.00 -22.21 -3.00
N ARG A 37 17.38 -22.95 -4.05
CA ARG A 37 18.68 -22.78 -4.73
C ARG A 37 18.56 -21.81 -5.90
N ILE A 38 19.42 -20.80 -5.91
CA ILE A 38 19.50 -19.76 -6.95
C ILE A 38 20.95 -19.56 -7.41
N PRO A 39 21.18 -19.10 -8.66
CA PRO A 39 22.52 -18.80 -9.14
C PRO A 39 23.20 -17.67 -8.35
N LYS A 40 24.54 -17.69 -8.26
CA LYS A 40 25.31 -16.60 -7.62
C LYS A 40 25.03 -15.23 -8.26
N GLY A 41 24.76 -15.21 -9.57
CA GLY A 41 24.42 -14.00 -10.32
C GLY A 41 23.10 -13.32 -9.89
N ASN A 42 22.28 -13.98 -9.07
CA ASN A 42 21.05 -13.39 -8.54
C ASN A 42 21.29 -12.52 -7.30
N LEU A 43 22.53 -12.43 -6.80
CA LEU A 43 22.90 -11.46 -5.77
C LEU A 43 22.75 -10.04 -6.33
N ILE A 44 21.94 -9.23 -5.68
CA ILE A 44 21.80 -7.82 -6.02
C ILE A 44 22.93 -7.05 -5.33
N GLY A 45 23.83 -6.47 -6.12
CA GLY A 45 24.95 -5.69 -5.63
C GLY A 45 25.96 -6.54 -4.85
N GLU A 46 26.33 -6.08 -3.66
CA GLU A 46 27.37 -6.71 -2.84
C GLU A 46 26.77 -7.50 -1.66
N GLU A 47 27.44 -8.60 -1.32
CA GLU A 47 27.10 -9.41 -0.16
C GLU A 47 27.17 -8.56 1.13
N GLY A 48 26.24 -8.80 2.06
CA GLY A 48 26.13 -8.02 3.30
C GLY A 48 25.45 -6.66 3.15
N LYS A 49 25.37 -6.06 1.95
CA LYS A 49 24.81 -4.71 1.76
C LYS A 49 23.28 -4.63 1.57
N GLY A 50 22.57 -5.74 1.80
CA GLY A 50 21.12 -5.84 1.54
C GLY A 50 20.26 -4.78 2.22
N LEU A 51 20.53 -4.47 3.50
CA LEU A 51 19.77 -3.45 4.24
C LEU A 51 19.94 -2.06 3.62
N LYS A 52 21.15 -1.71 3.17
CA LYS A 52 21.41 -0.42 2.50
C LYS A 52 20.56 -0.27 1.24
N TYR A 53 20.46 -1.34 0.45
CA TYR A 53 19.63 -1.33 -0.76
C TYR A 53 18.14 -1.20 -0.42
N ALA A 54 17.67 -1.93 0.60
CA ALA A 54 16.28 -1.83 1.06
C ALA A 54 15.91 -0.43 1.59
N LEU A 55 16.80 0.23 2.34
CA LEU A 55 16.54 1.59 2.83
C LEU A 55 16.57 2.63 1.71
N SER A 56 17.42 2.46 0.70
CA SER A 56 17.44 3.38 -0.46
C SER A 56 16.16 3.35 -1.29
N THR A 57 15.44 2.22 -1.33
CA THR A 57 14.16 2.13 -2.02
C THR A 57 13.03 2.73 -1.18
N LEU A 58 13.12 2.65 0.15
CA LEU A 58 12.14 3.20 1.08
C LEU A 58 11.96 4.72 0.92
N ASP A 59 13.04 5.47 0.73
CA ASP A 59 12.95 6.93 0.54
C ASP A 59 12.17 7.30 -0.73
N ARG A 60 12.35 6.53 -1.80
CA ARG A 60 11.62 6.73 -3.06
C ARG A 60 10.15 6.37 -2.93
N THR A 61 9.83 5.24 -2.29
CA THR A 61 8.44 4.79 -2.14
C THR A 61 7.64 5.74 -1.27
N ARG A 62 8.23 6.34 -0.23
CA ARG A 62 7.58 7.34 0.63
C ARG A 62 7.03 8.52 -0.15
N THR A 63 7.80 9.03 -1.11
CA THR A 63 7.39 10.16 -1.95
C THR A 63 6.21 9.77 -2.86
N SER A 64 6.31 8.62 -3.53
CA SER A 64 5.24 8.14 -4.43
C SER A 64 3.93 7.85 -3.68
N LEU A 65 4.00 7.25 -2.49
CA LEU A 65 2.82 6.96 -1.67
C LEU A 65 2.14 8.24 -1.19
N THR A 66 2.91 9.29 -0.87
CA THR A 66 2.35 10.58 -0.44
C THR A 66 1.44 11.17 -1.52
N GLY A 67 1.82 11.08 -2.80
CA GLY A 67 0.95 11.50 -3.91
C GLY A 67 -0.39 10.75 -3.93
N GLY A 68 -0.36 9.44 -3.70
CA GLY A 68 -1.57 8.61 -3.59
C GLY A 68 -2.47 9.02 -2.42
N PHE A 69 -1.90 9.29 -1.25
CA PHE A 69 -2.67 9.71 -0.07
C PHE A 69 -3.33 11.08 -0.25
N ILE A 70 -2.66 12.04 -0.91
CA ILE A 70 -3.26 13.33 -1.24
C ILE A 70 -4.44 13.15 -2.19
N GLY A 71 -4.31 12.30 -3.21
CA GLY A 71 -5.41 11.96 -4.11
C GLY A 71 -6.60 11.35 -3.38
N LEU A 72 -6.34 10.40 -2.47
CA LEU A 72 -7.39 9.79 -1.64
C LEU A 72 -8.08 10.83 -0.73
N ALA A 73 -7.31 11.70 -0.08
CA ALA A 73 -7.86 12.76 0.77
C ALA A 73 -8.75 13.72 -0.03
N ARG A 74 -8.34 14.09 -1.25
CA ARG A 74 -9.17 14.90 -2.15
C ARG A 74 -10.47 14.19 -2.52
N ALA A 75 -10.40 12.93 -2.95
CA ALA A 75 -11.59 12.16 -3.32
C ALA A 75 -12.57 12.00 -2.14
N ALA A 76 -12.05 11.75 -0.93
CA ALA A 76 -12.86 11.67 0.28
C ALA A 76 -13.55 13.01 0.59
N LEU A 77 -12.84 14.13 0.46
CA LEU A 77 -13.41 15.47 0.65
C LEU A 77 -14.50 15.77 -0.38
N GLU A 78 -14.26 15.49 -1.66
CA GLU A 78 -15.23 15.71 -2.72
C GLU A 78 -16.53 14.92 -2.50
N GLU A 79 -16.42 13.63 -2.13
CA GLU A 79 -17.60 12.82 -1.84
C GLU A 79 -18.32 13.27 -0.56
N ALA A 80 -17.57 13.67 0.47
CA ALA A 80 -18.15 14.22 1.70
C ALA A 80 -18.93 15.52 1.43
N VAL A 81 -18.37 16.45 0.66
CA VAL A 81 -19.03 17.71 0.27
C VAL A 81 -20.29 17.44 -0.55
N LYS A 82 -20.20 16.54 -1.53
CA LYS A 82 -21.34 16.12 -2.35
C LYS A 82 -22.46 15.53 -1.49
N PHE A 83 -22.13 14.63 -0.56
CA PHE A 83 -23.10 14.04 0.35
C PHE A 83 -23.72 15.11 1.26
N ALA A 84 -22.92 16.00 1.85
CA ALA A 84 -23.39 17.03 2.77
C ALA A 84 -24.38 18.01 2.12
N ARG A 85 -24.17 18.35 0.84
CA ARG A 85 -25.08 19.22 0.08
C ARG A 85 -26.39 18.53 -0.31
N ALA A 86 -26.36 17.22 -0.55
CA ALA A 86 -27.53 16.46 -0.98
C ALA A 86 -28.40 15.95 0.19
N ARG A 87 -27.77 15.55 1.30
CA ARG A 87 -28.45 15.00 2.47
C ARG A 87 -29.17 16.11 3.23
N LYS A 88 -30.47 15.96 3.47
CA LYS A 88 -31.27 16.87 4.31
C LYS A 88 -31.57 16.27 5.69
N ALA A 89 -31.53 17.10 6.72
CA ALA A 89 -32.00 16.80 8.07
C ALA A 89 -32.55 18.09 8.71
N PHE A 90 -33.56 17.97 9.58
CA PHE A 90 -34.20 19.13 10.23
C PHE A 90 -34.63 20.24 9.24
N GLY A 91 -35.10 19.84 8.04
CA GLY A 91 -35.65 20.76 7.04
C GLY A 91 -34.65 21.39 6.07
N GLN A 92 -33.33 21.22 6.25
CA GLN A 92 -32.30 21.82 5.37
C GLN A 92 -31.17 20.84 5.03
N PRO A 93 -30.36 21.09 3.97
CA PRO A 93 -29.12 20.37 3.73
C PRO A 93 -28.20 20.35 4.95
N ILE A 94 -27.54 19.22 5.21
CA ILE A 94 -26.67 19.10 6.38
C ILE A 94 -25.40 19.97 6.25
N ALA A 95 -25.05 20.38 5.04
CA ALA A 95 -23.98 21.34 4.78
C ALA A 95 -24.20 22.70 5.48
N ASP A 96 -25.45 23.10 5.72
CA ASP A 96 -25.79 24.40 6.30
C ASP A 96 -25.61 24.45 7.83
N PHE A 97 -25.37 23.31 8.48
CA PHE A 97 -25.02 23.28 9.91
C PHE A 97 -23.54 23.62 10.12
N GLN A 98 -23.26 24.60 10.98
CA GLN A 98 -21.90 25.06 11.29
C GLN A 98 -20.96 23.91 11.70
N ALA A 99 -21.46 22.94 12.49
CA ALA A 99 -20.70 21.78 12.94
C ALA A 99 -20.19 20.87 11.81
N ILE A 100 -20.80 20.94 10.63
CA ILE A 100 -20.39 20.18 9.43
C ILE A 100 -19.49 21.03 8.53
N SER A 101 -19.69 22.36 8.50
CA SER A 101 -18.90 23.28 7.68
C SER A 101 -17.47 23.51 8.21
N PHE A 102 -17.24 23.30 9.52
CA PHE A 102 -15.94 23.48 10.18
C PHE A 102 -15.61 22.25 11.04
N PRO A 103 -15.15 21.15 10.42
CA PRO A 103 -14.66 19.96 11.14
C PRO A 103 -13.33 20.21 11.86
#